data_AF-A0A968PL89-F1
#
_entry.id   AF-A0A968PL89-F1
#
_cell.length_a   1.000
_cell.length_b   1.000
_cell.length_c   1.000
_cell.angle_alpha   90.00
_cell.angle_beta   90.00
_cell.angle_gamma   90.00
#
_symmetry.space_group_name_H-M   'P 1'
#
loop_
_entity.id
_entity.type
_entity.pdbx_description
1 polymer ?
#
loop_
_entity_poly.entity_id
_entity_poly.type
_entity_poly.pdbx_seq_one_letter_code
_entity_poly.pdbx_strand_id
1 'polypeptide(L)'
;MDSTDTRPAPCQHQLALWVFLACFMTYIITMPGYMWSTDGITRLRVAEQLAAGNGWHLEPGSIYEGWTVQGPDGKAYSFYGLGISLVYVPFVVAARTIADGGGLPEAAAIEFVASLVNPLLGALLCAMFFCCF
;
A
#
# COMPACT_ATOMS: atom_id res chain seq x y z
N MET A 1 -6.19 -32.83 39.90
CA MET A 1 -5.26 -31.77 39.46
C MET A 1 -5.13 -31.93 37.96
N ASP A 2 -6.01 -31.25 37.23
CA ASP A 2 -6.09 -31.33 35.77
C ASP A 2 -5.17 -30.24 35.20
N SER A 3 -4.03 -30.63 34.64
CA SER A 3 -2.93 -29.74 34.27
C SER A 3 -2.73 -29.63 32.76
N THR A 4 -3.80 -29.70 31.98
CA THR A 4 -3.74 -29.54 30.51
C THR A 4 -4.92 -28.73 29.99
N ASP A 5 -5.05 -27.46 30.42
CA ASP A 5 -5.75 -26.47 29.61
C ASP A 5 -4.74 -25.84 28.66
N THR A 6 -4.46 -26.52 27.54
CA THR A 6 -3.57 -26.05 26.48
C THR A 6 -4.31 -25.20 25.44
N ARG A 7 -5.35 -24.47 25.86
CA ARG A 7 -6.01 -23.53 24.96
C ARG A 7 -5.05 -22.36 24.70
N PRO A 8 -4.79 -22.00 23.43
CA PRO A 8 -4.04 -20.78 23.14
C PRO A 8 -4.73 -19.62 23.85
N ALA A 9 -3.93 -18.75 24.49
CA ALA A 9 -4.46 -17.59 25.18
C ALA A 9 -5.34 -16.79 24.20
N PRO A 10 -6.54 -16.34 24.62
CA PRO A 10 -7.39 -15.56 23.73
C PRO A 10 -6.65 -14.30 23.30
N CYS A 11 -6.60 -14.05 21.98
CA CYS A 11 -6.03 -12.82 21.42
C CYS A 11 -6.64 -11.61 22.13
N GLN A 12 -5.79 -10.86 22.83
CA GLN A 12 -6.21 -9.67 23.54
C GLN A 12 -6.39 -8.54 22.52
N HIS A 13 -7.58 -8.43 21.94
CA HIS A 13 -7.88 -7.45 20.88
C HIS A 13 -7.48 -6.02 21.24
N GLN A 14 -7.65 -5.63 22.50
CA GLN A 14 -7.24 -4.31 23.00
C GLN A 14 -5.73 -4.11 22.91
N LEU A 15 -4.95 -5.12 23.28
CA LEU A 15 -3.50 -5.05 23.25
C LEU A 15 -2.99 -5.12 21.81
N ALA A 16 -3.61 -5.93 20.95
CA ALA A 16 -3.31 -5.97 19.52
C ALA A 16 -3.57 -4.61 18.83
N LEU A 17 -4.64 -3.91 19.21
CA LEU A 17 -4.91 -2.55 18.75
C LEU A 17 -3.82 -1.58 19.20
N TRP A 18 -3.37 -1.67 20.46
CA TRP A 18 -2.27 -0.83 20.94
C TRP A 18 -0.95 -1.11 20.22
N VAL A 19 -0.65 -2.38 19.93
CA VAL A 19 0.51 -2.78 19.11
C VAL A 19 0.40 -2.18 17.71
N PHE A 20 -0.76 -2.32 17.05
CA PHE A 20 -1.02 -1.72 15.76
C PHE A 20 -0.77 -0.20 15.78
N LEU A 21 -1.38 0.52 16.72
CA LEU A 21 -1.26 1.98 16.81
C LEU A 21 0.18 2.40 17.09
N ALA A 22 0.87 1.73 18.02
CA ALA A 22 2.27 2.03 18.33
C ALA A 22 3.17 1.85 17.11
N CYS A 23 3.05 0.72 16.40
CA CYS A 23 3.81 0.46 15.18
C CYS A 23 3.47 1.45 14.06
N PHE A 24 2.18 1.69 13.82
CA PHE A 24 1.71 2.58 12.75
C PHE A 24 2.19 4.02 12.97
N MET A 25 2.06 4.55 14.19
CA MET A 25 2.56 5.90 14.52
C MET A 25 4.07 5.99 14.40
N THR A 26 4.80 4.96 14.86
CA THR A 26 6.26 4.91 14.70
C THR A 26 6.66 4.99 13.23
N TYR A 27 5.99 4.24 12.36
CA TYR A 27 6.24 4.28 10.93
C TYR A 27 5.85 5.62 10.28
N ILE A 28 4.72 6.23 10.67
CA ILE A 28 4.33 7.55 10.16
C ILE A 28 5.36 8.63 10.50
N ILE A 29 5.89 8.64 11.73
CA ILE A 29 6.83 9.67 12.18
C ILE A 29 8.21 9.49 11.53
N THR A 30 8.56 8.25 11.15
CA THR A 30 9.88 7.91 10.59
C THR A 30 9.89 7.79 9.06
N MET A 31 8.73 7.72 8.40
CA MET A 31 8.67 7.61 6.94
C MET A 31 9.03 8.94 6.25
N PRO A 32 9.63 8.89 5.05
CA PRO A 32 10.00 10.08 4.29
C PRO A 32 8.79 10.83 3.70
N GLY A 33 7.61 10.20 3.63
CA GLY A 33 6.39 10.80 3.05
C GLY A 33 6.35 10.82 1.52
N TYR A 34 7.23 10.08 0.85
CA TYR A 34 7.23 9.90 -0.61
C TYR A 34 7.75 8.50 -0.99
N MET A 35 7.53 8.11 -2.24
CA MET A 35 7.91 6.80 -2.77
C MET A 35 9.33 6.84 -3.36
N TRP A 36 10.27 6.10 -2.78
CA TRP A 36 11.66 6.03 -3.28
C TRP A 36 11.89 4.88 -4.26
N SER A 37 11.21 3.76 -4.07
CA SER A 37 11.52 2.52 -4.78
C SER A 37 10.86 2.46 -6.16
N THR A 38 11.64 2.13 -7.19
CA THR A 38 11.15 1.95 -8.58
C THR A 38 10.06 0.88 -8.65
N ASP A 39 10.20 -0.19 -7.88
CA ASP A 39 9.21 -1.25 -7.66
C ASP A 39 7.86 -0.67 -7.22
N GLY A 40 7.88 0.20 -6.22
CA GLY A 40 6.69 0.82 -5.64
C GLY A 40 6.06 1.83 -6.59
N ILE A 41 6.89 2.66 -7.24
CA ILE A 41 6.45 3.64 -8.25
C ILE A 41 5.75 2.94 -9.40
N THR A 42 6.32 1.84 -9.90
CA THR A 42 5.72 1.02 -10.98
C THR A 42 4.31 0.56 -10.63
N ARG A 43 4.13 0.04 -9.41
CA ARG A 43 2.83 -0.45 -8.93
C ARG A 43 1.82 0.67 -8.70
N LEU A 44 2.30 1.83 -8.24
CA LEU A 44 1.49 3.03 -8.04
C LEU A 44 0.99 3.59 -9.38
N ARG A 45 1.84 3.61 -10.42
CA ARG A 45 1.45 4.04 -11.77
C ARG A 45 0.34 3.17 -12.35
N VAL A 46 0.40 1.86 -12.17
CA VAL A 46 -0.71 0.95 -12.54
C VAL A 46 -1.98 1.28 -11.74
N ALA A 47 -1.84 1.59 -10.45
CA ALA A 47 -2.99 1.96 -9.62
C ALA A 47 -3.63 3.30 -10.05
N GLU A 48 -2.83 4.28 -10.48
CA GLU A 48 -3.32 5.55 -11.02
C GLU A 48 -4.13 5.35 -12.31
N GLN A 49 -3.70 4.44 -13.19
CA GLN A 49 -4.41 4.07 -14.42
C GLN A 49 -5.72 3.34 -14.11
N LEU A 50 -5.70 2.42 -13.14
CA LEU A 50 -6.89 1.72 -12.66
C LEU A 50 -7.90 2.71 -12.05
N ALA A 51 -7.43 3.62 -11.19
CA ALA A 51 -8.26 4.63 -10.56
C ALA A 51 -8.84 5.64 -11.57
N ALA A 52 -8.16 5.88 -12.69
CA ALA A 52 -8.64 6.71 -13.79
C ALA A 52 -9.63 5.99 -14.73
N GLY A 53 -9.82 4.67 -14.59
CA GLY A 53 -10.66 3.88 -15.49
C GLY A 53 -10.00 3.53 -16.83
N ASN A 54 -8.68 3.75 -16.97
CA ASN A 54 -7.92 3.48 -18.19
C ASN A 54 -7.49 2.00 -18.31
N GLY A 55 -7.77 1.17 -17.31
CA GLY A 55 -7.28 -0.21 -17.21
C GLY A 55 -5.95 -0.28 -16.46
N TRP A 56 -5.14 -1.31 -16.73
CA TRP A 56 -3.88 -1.57 -16.01
C TRP A 56 -2.62 -1.49 -16.88
N HIS A 57 -2.76 -0.99 -18.10
CA HIS A 57 -1.62 -0.69 -18.96
C HIS A 57 -0.90 0.56 -18.47
N LEU A 58 0.35 0.71 -18.88
CA LEU A 58 1.19 1.85 -18.54
C LEU A 58 1.44 2.71 -19.78
N GLU A 59 1.39 4.02 -19.58
CA GLU A 59 1.70 4.97 -20.64
C GLU A 59 3.18 4.90 -21.01
N PRO A 60 3.54 5.05 -22.30
CA PRO A 60 4.93 5.10 -22.72
C PRO A 60 5.71 6.18 -21.95
N GLY A 61 6.90 5.84 -21.45
CA GLY A 61 7.74 6.76 -20.68
C GLY A 61 7.28 7.02 -19.24
N SER A 62 6.18 6.43 -18.77
CA SER A 62 5.71 6.58 -17.37
C SER A 62 6.61 5.87 -16.36
N ILE A 63 7.33 4.83 -16.79
CA ILE A 63 8.34 4.09 -16.02
C ILE A 63 9.47 3.60 -16.92
N TYR A 64 10.58 3.15 -16.31
CA TYR A 64 11.71 2.56 -17.03
C TYR A 64 11.32 1.26 -17.74
N GLU A 65 11.73 1.10 -19.00
CA GLU A 65 11.30 0.00 -19.88
C GLU A 65 11.60 -1.39 -19.30
N GLY A 66 12.69 -1.53 -18.54
CA GLY A 66 13.04 -2.78 -17.85
C GLY A 66 12.04 -3.25 -16.79
N TRP A 67 11.05 -2.41 -16.43
CA TRP A 67 9.94 -2.78 -15.53
C TRP A 67 8.62 -3.02 -16.28
N THR A 68 8.68 -3.12 -17.61
CA THR A 68 7.52 -3.36 -18.47
C THR A 68 7.65 -4.62 -19.31
N VAL A 69 6.50 -5.19 -19.69
CA VAL A 69 6.35 -6.29 -20.65
C VAL A 69 5.37 -5.83 -21.72
N GLN A 70 5.71 -6.07 -22.99
CA GLN A 70 4.84 -5.74 -24.11
C GLN A 70 3.72 -6.77 -24.25
N GLY A 71 2.48 -6.30 -24.27
CA GLY A 71 1.31 -7.12 -24.52
C GLY A 71 1.08 -7.38 -26.02
N PRO A 72 0.27 -8.41 -26.36
CA PRO A 72 -0.10 -8.70 -27.74
C PRO A 72 -0.98 -7.60 -28.38
N ASP A 73 -1.53 -6.70 -27.56
CA ASP A 73 -2.31 -5.54 -27.98
C ASP A 73 -1.46 -4.27 -28.22
N GLY A 74 -0.12 -4.40 -28.13
CA GLY A 74 0.81 -3.30 -28.34
C GLY A 74 0.92 -2.34 -27.15
N LYS A 75 0.34 -2.68 -25.99
CA LYS A 75 0.44 -1.88 -24.77
C LYS A 75 1.54 -2.40 -23.85
N ALA A 76 2.13 -1.49 -23.09
CA ALA A 76 3.10 -1.84 -22.05
C ALA A 76 2.38 -2.16 -20.73
N TYR A 77 2.80 -3.23 -20.07
CA TYR A 77 2.29 -3.67 -18.78
C TYR A 77 3.40 -3.79 -17.76
N SER A 78 3.11 -3.55 -16.49
CA SER A 78 4.04 -3.87 -15.41
C SER A 78 4.39 -5.37 -15.44
N PHE A 79 5.67 -5.74 -15.24
CA PHE A 79 6.00 -7.16 -15.07
C PHE A 79 5.48 -7.74 -13.74
N TYR A 80 5.06 -6.88 -12.81
CA TYR A 80 4.42 -7.31 -11.57
C TYR A 80 2.96 -7.65 -11.78
N GLY A 81 2.48 -8.62 -10.99
CA GLY A 81 1.05 -8.87 -10.87
C GLY A 81 0.27 -7.70 -10.24
N LEU A 82 -1.04 -7.68 -10.47
CA LEU A 82 -1.93 -6.59 -10.08
C LEU A 82 -2.17 -6.46 -8.57
N GLY A 83 -1.85 -7.47 -7.77
CA GLY A 83 -2.32 -7.58 -6.39
C GLY A 83 -2.07 -6.34 -5.53
N ILE A 84 -0.82 -5.88 -5.48
CA ILE A 84 -0.47 -4.69 -4.69
C ILE A 84 -0.92 -3.38 -5.36
N SER A 85 -1.00 -3.32 -6.70
CA SER A 85 -1.59 -2.16 -7.38
C SER A 85 -3.05 -1.97 -7.02
N LEU A 86 -3.82 -3.05 -6.87
CA LEU A 86 -5.21 -2.97 -6.39
C LEU A 86 -5.30 -2.45 -4.95
N VAL A 87 -4.32 -2.77 -4.10
CA VAL A 87 -4.25 -2.21 -2.74
C VAL A 87 -4.02 -0.70 -2.78
N TYR A 88 -3.24 -0.19 -3.75
CA TYR A 88 -3.01 1.25 -3.91
C TYR A 88 -4.21 2.03 -4.45
N VAL A 89 -5.13 1.42 -5.20
CA VAL A 89 -6.29 2.11 -5.81
C VAL A 89 -7.09 2.98 -4.82
N PRO A 90 -7.57 2.47 -3.66
CA PRO A 90 -8.31 3.30 -2.71
C PRO A 90 -7.48 4.47 -2.16
N PHE A 91 -6.16 4.31 -2.04
CA PHE A 91 -5.26 5.38 -1.59
C PHE A 91 -5.10 6.47 -2.64
N VAL A 92 -5.01 6.10 -3.93
CA VAL A 92 -4.99 7.08 -5.03
C VAL A 92 -6.30 7.88 -5.08
N VAL A 93 -7.45 7.21 -4.94
CA VAL A 93 -8.75 7.88 -4.92
C VAL A 93 -8.87 8.85 -3.74
N ALA A 94 -8.45 8.42 -2.54
CA ALA A 94 -8.41 9.26 -1.37
C ALA A 94 -7.47 10.47 -1.55
N ALA A 95 -6.28 10.25 -2.12
CA ALA A 95 -5.30 11.29 -2.40
C ALA A 95 -5.83 12.36 -3.34
N ARG A 96 -6.50 11.97 -4.43
CA ARG A 96 -7.14 12.91 -5.37
C ARG A 96 -8.20 13.76 -4.68
N THR A 97 -9.04 13.12 -3.86
CA THR A 97 -10.08 13.84 -3.09
C THR A 97 -9.47 14.85 -2.11
N ILE A 98 -8.36 14.49 -1.46
CA ILE A 98 -7.62 15.39 -0.57
C ILE A 98 -6.95 16.53 -1.36
N ALA A 99 -6.36 16.22 -2.52
CA ALA A 99 -5.74 17.21 -3.39
C ALA A 99 -6.74 18.27 -3.86
N ASP A 100 -7.88 17.80 -4.37
CA ASP A 100 -8.97 18.66 -4.86
C ASP A 100 -9.57 19.52 -3.74
N GLY A 101 -9.83 18.94 -2.57
CA GLY A 101 -10.42 19.64 -1.44
C GLY A 101 -9.44 20.57 -0.69
N GLY A 102 -8.15 20.27 -0.72
CA GLY A 102 -7.10 21.00 0.01
C GLY A 102 -6.29 21.98 -0.84
N GLY A 103 -6.49 22.01 -2.17
CA GLY A 103 -5.67 22.80 -3.09
C GLY A 103 -4.20 22.35 -3.13
N LEU A 104 -3.94 21.06 -2.88
CA LEU A 104 -2.59 20.50 -2.87
C LEU A 104 -2.24 19.94 -4.26
N PRO A 105 -0.96 19.92 -4.66
CA PRO A 105 -0.54 19.24 -5.88
C PRO A 105 -0.91 17.75 -5.84
N GLU A 106 -1.68 17.27 -6.82
CA GLU A 106 -2.17 15.88 -6.88
C GLU A 106 -1.03 14.87 -6.74
N ALA A 107 0.08 15.08 -7.47
CA ALA A 107 1.24 14.19 -7.42
C ALA A 107 1.82 14.06 -6.00
N ALA A 108 1.91 15.17 -5.26
CA ALA A 108 2.43 15.15 -3.89
C ALA A 108 1.45 14.45 -2.93
N ALA A 109 0.15 14.67 -3.10
CA ALA A 109 -0.88 13.98 -2.33
C ALA A 109 -0.87 12.48 -2.59
N ILE A 110 -0.76 12.06 -3.85
CA ILE A 110 -0.70 10.65 -4.26
C ILE A 110 0.54 10.00 -3.66
N GLU A 111 1.73 10.60 -3.79
CA GLU A 111 2.95 10.03 -3.22
C GLU A 111 2.87 9.88 -1.70
N PHE A 112 2.40 10.91 -1.01
CA PHE A 112 2.28 10.88 0.44
C PHE A 112 1.28 9.82 0.91
N VAL A 113 0.07 9.81 0.36
CA VAL A 113 -0.98 8.88 0.78
C VAL A 113 -0.64 7.45 0.37
N ALA A 114 -0.03 7.23 -0.81
CA ALA A 114 0.46 5.91 -1.21
C ALA A 114 1.60 5.43 -0.30
N SER A 115 2.47 6.32 0.20
CA SER A 115 3.54 5.94 1.11
C SER A 115 3.03 5.32 2.42
N LEU A 116 1.78 5.58 2.81
CA LEU A 116 1.13 5.01 4.00
C LEU A 116 0.80 3.52 3.88
N VAL A 117 0.78 2.96 2.66
CA VAL A 117 0.44 1.53 2.45
C VAL A 117 1.41 0.62 3.20
N ASN A 118 2.71 0.89 3.12
CA ASN A 118 3.72 0.06 3.80
C ASN A 118 3.64 0.16 5.33
N PRO A 119 3.59 1.36 5.95
CA PRO A 119 3.29 1.53 7.37
C PRO A 119 2.03 0.79 7.82
N LEU A 120 0.95 0.89 7.05
CA LEU A 120 -0.33 0.27 7.38
C LEU A 120 -0.21 -1.26 7.36
N LEU A 121 0.30 -1.83 6.27
CA LEU A 121 0.47 -3.28 6.14
C LEU A 121 1.45 -3.83 7.17
N GLY A 122 2.57 -3.13 7.42
CA GLY A 122 3.54 -3.51 8.42
C GLY A 122 2.94 -3.55 9.84
N ALA A 123 2.22 -2.50 10.23
CA ALA A 123 1.56 -2.43 11.53
C ALA A 123 0.46 -3.50 11.68
N LEU A 124 -0.32 -3.75 10.61
CA LEU A 124 -1.32 -4.83 10.60
C LEU A 124 -0.66 -6.19 10.81
N LEU A 125 0.45 -6.48 10.12
CA LEU A 125 1.20 -7.72 10.28
C LEU A 125 1.75 -7.88 11.70
N CYS A 126 2.31 -6.83 12.30
CA CYS A 126 2.74 -6.86 13.69
C CYS A 126 1.61 -7.23 14.65
N ALA A 127 0.43 -6.61 14.49
CA ALA A 127 -0.73 -6.91 15.31
C ALA A 127 -1.29 -8.33 15.07
N MET A 128 -1.27 -8.81 13.82
CA MET A 128 -1.67 -10.18 13.49
C MET A 128 -0.73 -11.20 14.14
N PHE A 129 0.59 -11.02 14.03
CA PHE A 129 1.56 -11.92 14.66
C PHE A 129 1.44 -11.91 16.18
N PHE A 130 1.19 -10.75 16.79
CA PHE A 130 0.94 -10.65 18.23
C PHE A 130 -0.26 -11.50 18.70
N CYS A 131 -1.24 -11.75 17.83
CA CYS A 131 -2.41 -12.58 18.15
C CYS A 131 -2.26 -14.07 17.81
N CYS A 132 -1.22 -14.44 17.06
CA CYS A 132 -0.95 -15.83 16.67
C CYS A 132 0.12 -16.52 17.54
N PHE A 133 0.85 -15.77 18.36
CA PHE A 133 1.91 -16.24 19.26
C PHE A 133 1.66 -15.78 20.69
#